data_AF-A0A0P4UV80-F1
#
_entry.id   AF-A0A0P4UV80-F1
#
_cell.length_a   1.000
_cell.length_b   1.000
_cell.length_c   1.000
_cell.angle_alpha   90.00
_cell.angle_beta   90.00
_cell.angle_gamma   90.00
#
_symmetry.space_group_name_H-M   'P 1'
#
loop_
_entity.id
_entity.type
_entity.pdbx_description
1 polymer ?
#
loop_
_entity_poly.entity_id
_entity_poly.type
_entity_poly.pdbx_seq_one_letter_code
_entity_poly.pdbx_strand_id
1 'polypeptide(L)'
;MKVKLYDQIQTLVDVSSDFNDRPIPSGTIGTIVECYTHPEEGYAVDLRIANPALIGEATYENVILQPEQFIVIPQPAKIIAS
;
A
#
# COMPACT_ATOMS: atom_id res chain seq x y z
N MET A 1 1.40 12.27 -11.20
CA MET A 1 0.45 11.18 -11.51
C MET A 1 -0.63 11.21 -10.44
N LYS A 2 -1.92 11.14 -10.80
CA LYS A 2 -2.99 11.13 -9.80
C LYS A 2 -3.17 9.68 -9.33
N VAL A 3 -2.86 9.43 -8.07
CA VAL A 3 -3.07 8.13 -7.42
C VAL A 3 -4.55 7.77 -7.51
N LYS A 4 -4.86 6.52 -7.83
CA LYS A 4 -6.24 6.03 -7.93
C LYS A 4 -6.45 4.79 -7.08
N LEU A 5 -7.73 4.52 -6.81
CA LEU A 5 -8.16 3.28 -6.16
C LEU A 5 -7.60 2.06 -6.90
N TYR A 6 -7.08 1.10 -6.14
CA TYR A 6 -6.44 -0.14 -6.59
C TYR A 6 -5.09 0.01 -7.31
N ASP A 7 -4.49 1.21 -7.29
CA ASP A 7 -3.07 1.32 -7.62
C ASP A 7 -2.24 0.50 -6.63
N GLN A 8 -1.28 -0.25 -7.17
CA GLN A 8 -0.25 -0.86 -6.34
C GLN A 8 0.82 0.18 -6.01
N ILE A 9 1.30 0.14 -4.79
CA ILE A 9 2.33 1.06 -4.31
C ILE A 9 3.47 0.27 -3.65
N GLN A 10 4.60 0.94 -3.52
CA GLN A 10 5.72 0.51 -2.68
C GLN A 10 6.05 1.63 -1.70
N THR A 11 6.17 1.31 -0.42
CA THR A 11 6.58 2.28 0.62
C THR A 11 8.03 2.71 0.41
N LEU A 12 8.31 4.00 0.63
CA LEU A 12 9.65 4.60 0.56
C LEU A 12 10.31 4.72 1.93
N VAL A 13 9.51 4.66 3.00
CA VAL A 13 9.93 4.80 4.39
C VAL A 13 9.34 3.66 5.22
N ASP A 14 9.91 3.43 6.38
CA ASP A 14 9.29 2.57 7.38
C ASP A 14 7.97 3.23 7.85
N VAL A 15 6.92 2.42 8.01
CA VAL A 15 5.57 2.88 8.32
C VAL A 15 5.16 2.36 9.69
N SER A 16 4.74 3.26 10.57
CA SER A 16 4.10 2.89 11.83
C SER A 16 2.64 2.52 11.58
N SER A 17 2.18 1.47 12.25
CA SER A 17 0.79 1.05 12.24
C SER A 17 0.13 1.36 13.57
N ASP A 18 -1.16 1.70 13.55
CA ASP A 18 -1.93 1.94 14.76
C ASP A 18 -2.22 0.63 15.54
N PHE A 19 -2.03 -0.53 14.91
CA PHE A 19 -2.39 -1.83 15.47
C PHE A 19 -1.18 -2.66 15.92
N ASN A 20 0.05 -2.20 15.67
CA ASN A 20 1.26 -2.96 15.91
C ASN A 20 2.44 -2.06 16.27
N ASP A 21 3.15 -2.40 17.35
CA ASP A 21 4.33 -1.64 17.81
C ASP A 21 5.55 -1.82 16.88
N ARG A 22 5.51 -2.81 15.98
CA ARG A 22 6.59 -3.05 15.02
C ARG A 22 6.37 -2.23 13.76
N PRO A 23 7.35 -1.42 13.32
CA PRO A 23 7.23 -0.70 12.07
C PRO A 23 7.21 -1.67 10.89
N ILE A 24 6.37 -1.37 9.91
CA ILE A 24 6.32 -2.04 8.61
C ILE A 24 7.49 -1.51 7.78
N PRO A 25 8.41 -2.37 7.31
CA PRO A 25 9.61 -1.90 6.61
C PRO A 25 9.31 -1.14 5.31
N SER A 26 10.19 -0.19 4.98
CA SER A 26 10.27 0.39 3.64
C SER A 26 10.41 -0.70 2.55
N GLY A 27 9.91 -0.41 1.36
CA GLY A 27 9.84 -1.37 0.26
C GLY A 27 8.68 -2.36 0.35
N THR A 28 7.80 -2.22 1.34
CA THR A 28 6.60 -3.05 1.46
C THR A 28 5.60 -2.69 0.36
N ILE A 29 5.00 -3.71 -0.24
CA ILE A 29 4.02 -3.57 -1.31
C ILE A 29 2.62 -3.46 -0.70
N GLY A 30 1.83 -2.54 -1.21
CA GLY A 30 0.42 -2.40 -0.84
C GLY A 30 -0.47 -2.01 -1.99
N THR A 31 -1.75 -1.87 -1.67
CA THR A 31 -2.80 -1.44 -2.61
C THR A 31 -3.58 -0.30 -2.01
N ILE A 32 -3.81 0.75 -2.80
CA ILE A 32 -4.68 1.87 -2.43
C ILE A 32 -6.11 1.37 -2.33
N VAL A 33 -6.72 1.49 -1.14
CA VAL A 33 -8.11 1.07 -0.87
C VAL A 33 -9.04 2.26 -0.60
N GLU A 34 -8.50 3.45 -0.34
CA GLU A 34 -9.25 4.70 -0.30
C GLU A 34 -8.38 5.89 -0.72
N CYS A 35 -8.98 6.84 -1.45
CA CYS A 35 -8.37 8.12 -1.77
C CYS A 35 -9.19 9.22 -1.10
N TYR A 36 -8.63 9.89 -0.11
CA TYR A 36 -9.31 11.00 0.54
C TYR A 36 -9.36 12.23 -0.37
N THR A 37 -10.28 13.16 -0.07
CA THR A 37 -10.61 14.24 -1.00
C THR A 37 -9.53 15.30 -1.01
N HIS A 38 -8.86 15.49 0.13
CA HIS A 38 -7.72 16.39 0.23
C HIS A 38 -6.42 15.59 0.35
N PRO A 39 -5.37 15.93 -0.42
CA PRO A 39 -4.13 15.15 -0.45
C PRO A 39 -3.38 15.12 0.89
N GLU A 40 -3.57 16.12 1.75
CA GLU A 40 -3.06 16.12 3.14
C GLU A 40 -3.73 15.07 4.04
N GLU A 41 -4.93 14.60 3.67
CA GLU A 41 -5.62 13.50 4.36
C GLU A 41 -4.97 12.14 4.02
N GLY A 42 -4.17 12.07 2.95
CA GLY A 42 -3.43 10.88 2.54
C GLY A 42 -4.26 9.85 1.77
N TYR A 43 -3.78 8.61 1.78
CA TYR A 43 -4.40 7.47 1.12
C TYR A 43 -4.45 6.29 2.09
N ALA A 44 -5.60 5.63 2.18
CA ALA A 44 -5.67 4.37 2.90
C ALA A 44 -5.06 3.26 2.03
N VAL A 45 -4.13 2.51 2.60
CA VAL A 45 -3.36 1.47 1.93
C VAL A 45 -3.38 0.20 2.75
N ASP A 46 -3.75 -0.91 2.11
CA ASP A 46 -3.51 -2.23 2.68
C ASP A 46 -2.10 -2.68 2.31
N LEU A 47 -1.20 -2.69 3.29
CA LEU A 47 0.18 -3.17 3.14
C LEU A 47 0.24 -4.68 3.37
N ARG A 48 0.87 -5.41 2.45
CA ARG A 48 1.07 -6.86 2.54
C ARG A 48 2.39 -7.16 3.24
N ILE A 49 2.29 -7.65 4.47
CA ILE A 49 3.44 -7.99 5.32
C ILE A 49 3.68 -9.49 5.23
N ALA A 50 4.90 -9.91 4.88
CA ALA A 50 5.24 -11.34 4.79
C ALA A 50 5.11 -12.01 6.16
N ASN A 51 4.37 -13.12 6.21
CA ASN A 51 4.23 -13.94 7.40
C ASN A 51 4.13 -15.43 7.01
N PRO A 52 5.26 -16.15 6.96
CA PRO A 52 5.30 -17.56 6.55
C PRO A 52 4.48 -18.53 7.42
N ALA A 53 4.05 -18.10 8.60
CA ALA A 53 3.26 -18.95 9.50
C ALA A 53 1.76 -19.01 9.13
N LEU A 54 1.30 -18.17 8.20
CA LEU A 54 -0.10 -18.10 7.78
C LEU A 54 -0.31 -18.79 6.42
N ILE A 55 -1.50 -19.35 6.21
CA ILE A 55 -1.93 -19.77 4.88
C ILE A 55 -2.02 -18.52 3.98
N GLY A 56 -1.29 -18.53 2.86
CA GLY A 56 -1.12 -17.36 2.00
C GLY A 56 0.11 -16.50 2.34
N GLU A 57 0.89 -16.89 3.35
CA GLU A 57 2.21 -16.36 3.70
C GLU A 57 2.26 -14.85 3.93
N ALA A 58 1.14 -14.24 4.30
CA ALA A 58 1.04 -12.80 4.51
C ALA A 58 -0.02 -12.44 5.55
N THR A 59 0.22 -11.33 6.24
CA THR A 59 -0.79 -10.55 6.97
C THR A 59 -0.95 -9.19 6.28
N TYR A 60 -2.02 -8.49 6.59
CA TYR A 60 -2.31 -7.18 6.04
C TYR A 60 -2.55 -6.18 7.16
N GLU A 61 -2.04 -4.96 6.97
CA GLU A 61 -2.30 -3.84 7.86
C GLU A 61 -2.77 -2.64 7.03
N ASN A 62 -3.86 -2.03 7.47
CA ASN A 62 -4.42 -0.84 6.84
C ASN A 62 -3.80 0.40 7.49
N VAL A 63 -3.19 1.26 6.68
CA VAL A 63 -2.49 2.46 7.12
C VAL A 63 -2.86 3.65 6.26
N ILE A 64 -2.70 4.87 6.81
CA ILE A 64 -2.82 6.11 6.04
C ILE A 64 -1.43 6.58 5.64
N LEU A 65 -1.19 6.71 4.33
CA LEU A 65 0.08 7.19 3.78
C LEU A 65 -0.09 8.53 3.08
N GLN A 66 0.86 9.43 3.35
CA GLN A 66 1.05 10.66 2.59
C GLN A 66 1.70 10.36 1.21
N PRO A 67 1.45 11.19 0.18
CA PRO A 67 1.99 10.97 -1.16
C PRO A 67 3.51 10.74 -1.22
N GLU A 68 4.27 11.38 -0.33
CA GLU A 68 5.73 11.31 -0.29
C GLU A 68 6.27 10.00 0.32
N GLN A 69 5.40 9.22 0.98
CA GLN A 69 5.78 7.98 1.66
C GLN A 69 5.76 6.75 0.74
N PHE A 70 5.35 6.90 -0.53
CA PHE A 70 5.28 5.78 -1.47
C PHE A 70 5.50 6.19 -2.92
N ILE A 71 5.73 5.19 -3.76
CA ILE A 71 5.64 5.30 -5.21
C ILE A 71 4.55 4.39 -5.75
N VAL A 72 3.87 4.81 -6.81
CA VAL A 72 2.93 3.95 -7.54
C VAL A 72 3.73 3.02 -8.45
N ILE A 73 3.48 1.71 -8.33
CA ILE A 73 4.05 0.70 -9.21
C ILE A 73 3.26 0.67 -10.53
N PRO A 74 3.90 0.83 -11.69
CA PRO A 74 3.23 0.70 -12.97
C PRO A 74 2.67 -0.71 -13.14
N GLN A 75 1.35 -0.84 -13.25
CA GLN A 75 0.75 -2.10 -13.67
C GLN A 75 0.85 -2.22 -15.20
N PRO A 76 1.28 -3.37 -15.74
CA PRO A 76 1.21 -3.61 -17.18
C PRO A 76 -0.26 -3.50 -17.61
N ALA A 77 -0.50 -2.83 -18.74
CA ALA A 77 -1.84 -2.72 -19.30
C ALA A 77 -2.42 -4.13 -19.47
N LYS A 78 -3.61 -4.38 -18.90
CA LYS A 78 -4.35 -5.62 -19.16
C LYS A 78 -4.62 -5.69 -20.65
N ILE A 79 -3.94 -6.60 -21.35
CA ILE A 79 -4.32 -6.98 -22.71
C ILE A 79 -5.61 -7.78 -22.53
N ILE A 80 -6.74 -7.15 -22.80
CA ILE A 80 -8.02 -7.86 -22.87
C ILE A 80 -7.99 -8.58 -24.22
N ALA A 81 -7.74 -9.88 -24.21
CA ALA A 81 -7.98 -10.70 -25.39
C ALA A 81 -9.49 -10.70 -25.65
N SER A 82 -9.87 -10.09 -26.77
CA SER A 82 -11.23 -10.08 -27.33
C SER A 82 -11.65 -11.45 -27.82
#